data_AF-A0A1F8ARB9-F1
#
_entry.id   AF-A0A1F8ARB9-F1
#
_cell.length_a   1.000
_cell.length_b   1.000
_cell.length_c   1.000
_cell.angle_alpha   90.00
_cell.angle_beta   90.00
_cell.angle_gamma   90.00
#
_symmetry.space_group_name_H-M   'P 1'
#
loop_
_entity.id
_entity.type
_entity.pdbx_description
1 polymer ?
#
loop_
_entity_poly.entity_id
_entity_poly.type
_entity_poly.pdbx_seq_one_letter_code
_entity_poly.pdbx_strand_id
1 'polypeptide(L)'
;MDGVKKGTGLEAAVFGKDSLSATTITDFTGKTRPIGIKETNKEVLETVLGKGEKKTALVSLLNGQYFASYHPLKDVDGSVVGMIFTGKPAYSVLATAGRSIEITFLVSAVLIIFSIVPTYLISKYIAQQLK
;
A
#
# COMPACT_ATOMS: atom_id res chain seq x y z
N MET A 1 -6.00 6.42 17.09
CA MET A 1 -5.35 5.99 15.83
C MET A 1 -5.85 4.64 15.35
N ASP A 2 -5.94 3.62 16.22
CA ASP A 2 -6.35 2.26 15.81
C ASP A 2 -7.78 2.16 15.25
N GLY A 3 -8.70 3.04 15.68
CA GLY A 3 -10.05 3.12 15.11
C GLY A 3 -10.08 3.54 13.62
N VAL A 4 -9.19 4.45 13.21
CA VAL A 4 -9.10 4.91 11.80
C VAL A 4 -8.58 3.77 10.92
N LYS A 5 -7.57 3.03 11.38
CA LYS A 5 -7.05 1.87 10.66
C LYS A 5 -8.09 0.76 10.51
N LYS A 6 -8.85 0.46 11.57
CA LYS A 6 -9.95 -0.53 11.49
C LYS A 6 -11.09 -0.08 10.57
N GLY A 7 -11.44 1.21 10.56
CA GLY A 7 -12.56 1.73 9.77
C GLY A 7 -12.23 1.97 8.30
N THR A 8 -10.98 2.33 7.97
CA THR A 8 -10.59 2.73 6.61
C THR A 8 -9.62 1.78 5.92
N GLY A 9 -8.95 0.90 6.68
CA GLY A 9 -7.85 0.08 6.17
C GLY A 9 -6.63 0.89 5.71
N LEU A 10 -6.55 2.17 6.06
CA LEU A 10 -5.41 3.05 5.79
C LEU A 10 -4.50 3.12 7.01
N GLU A 11 -3.20 3.26 6.77
CA GLU A 11 -2.27 3.67 7.81
C GLU A 11 -2.45 5.16 8.08
N ALA A 12 -2.43 5.55 9.35
CA ALA A 12 -2.56 6.93 9.78
C ALA A 12 -1.41 7.32 10.70
N ALA A 13 -0.91 8.54 10.53
CA ALA A 13 0.13 9.10 11.36
C ALA A 13 -0.15 10.58 11.62
N VAL A 14 0.33 11.08 12.75
CA VAL A 14 0.16 12.47 13.17
C VAL A 14 1.52 13.04 13.48
N PHE A 15 1.79 14.19 12.89
CA PHE A 15 3.02 14.95 13.06
C PHE A 15 2.70 16.25 13.81
N GLY A 16 3.45 16.50 14.87
CA GLY A 16 3.55 17.82 15.47
C GLY A 16 4.63 18.59 14.74
N LYS A 17 4.26 19.68 14.06
CA LYS A 17 5.12 20.33 13.04
C LYS A 17 5.64 19.30 12.02
N ASP A 18 6.95 19.06 12.00
CA ASP A 18 7.66 18.12 11.13
C ASP A 18 7.89 16.74 11.77
N SER A 19 7.59 16.56 13.06
CA SER A 19 7.98 15.37 13.83
C SER A 19 6.82 14.44 14.15
N LEU A 20 7.01 13.15 13.86
CA LEU A 20 6.04 12.09 14.05
C LEU A 20 5.71 11.91 15.54
N SER A 21 4.50 12.27 15.94
CA SER A 21 4.03 12.17 17.33
C SER A 21 3.30 10.86 17.59
N ALA A 22 2.53 10.35 16.62
CA ALA A 22 1.80 9.10 16.75
C ALA A 22 1.61 8.45 15.38
N THR A 23 1.60 7.12 15.33
CA THR A 23 1.43 6.37 14.08
C THR A 23 0.74 5.03 14.33
N THR A 24 -0.02 4.55 13.35
CA THR A 24 -0.50 3.15 13.28
C THR A 24 0.51 2.23 12.61
N ILE A 25 1.55 2.79 11.99
CA ILE A 25 2.64 2.07 11.33
C ILE A 25 3.55 1.48 12.41
N THR A 26 3.78 0.17 12.35
CA THR A 26 4.70 -0.53 13.23
C THR A 26 6.08 -0.65 12.59
N ASP A 27 7.11 -0.72 13.43
CA ASP A 27 8.48 -1.00 13.00
C ASP A 27 8.63 -2.44 12.44
N PHE A 28 9.78 -2.79 11.89
CA PHE A 28 10.07 -4.10 11.28
C PHE A 28 9.77 -5.30 12.16
N THR A 29 9.85 -5.13 13.48
CA THR A 29 9.58 -6.20 14.45
C THR A 29 8.07 -6.37 14.74
N GLY A 30 7.24 -5.44 14.27
CA GLY A 30 5.80 -5.39 14.56
C GLY A 30 5.46 -5.03 16.02
N LYS A 31 6.46 -4.83 16.88
CA LYS A 31 6.28 -4.68 18.34
C LYS A 31 6.20 -3.23 18.80
N THR A 32 6.78 -2.30 18.04
CA THR A 32 6.94 -0.91 18.46
C THR A 32 6.39 0.05 17.41
N ARG A 33 5.91 1.20 17.89
CA ARG A 33 5.43 2.32 17.06
C ARG A 33 6.44 3.46 17.20
N PRO A 34 7.27 3.70 16.18
CA PRO A 34 8.31 4.70 16.26
C PRO A 34 7.72 6.12 16.29
N ILE A 35 8.36 7.00 17.04
CA ILE A 35 8.02 8.43 17.20
C ILE A 35 9.29 9.27 17.03
N GLY A 36 9.13 10.58 16.82
CA GLY A 36 10.23 11.53 16.65
C GLY A 36 10.82 11.60 15.24
N ILE A 37 10.41 10.71 14.34
CA ILE A 37 10.86 10.68 12.94
C ILE A 37 10.38 11.93 12.23
N LYS A 38 11.27 12.58 11.49
CA LYS A 38 10.94 13.78 10.73
C LYS A 38 10.49 13.46 9.32
N GLU A 39 9.47 14.18 8.85
CA GLU A 39 9.14 14.20 7.44
C GLU A 39 10.26 14.91 6.67
N THR A 40 10.76 14.28 5.60
CA THR A 40 11.90 14.80 4.83
C THR A 40 11.48 15.35 3.46
N ASN A 41 10.24 15.09 3.04
CA ASN A 41 9.71 15.60 1.80
C ASN A 41 9.43 17.11 1.89
N LYS A 42 10.31 17.91 1.28
CA LYS A 42 10.22 19.38 1.26
C LYS A 42 8.93 19.90 0.65
N GLU A 43 8.42 19.25 -0.39
CA GLU A 43 7.19 19.69 -1.07
C GLU A 43 5.97 19.52 -0.16
N VAL A 44 5.93 18.42 0.60
CA VAL A 44 4.90 18.18 1.63
C VAL A 44 5.02 19.20 2.75
N LEU A 45 6.23 19.44 3.27
CA LEU A 45 6.45 20.41 4.35
C LEU A 45 6.03 21.83 3.92
N GLU A 46 6.42 22.28 2.74
CA GLU A 46 6.08 23.62 2.24
C GLU A 46 4.57 23.75 1.98
N THR A 47 3.96 22.76 1.32
CA THR A 47 2.54 22.84 0.95
C THR A 47 1.63 22.70 2.17
N VAL A 48 1.94 21.78 3.08
CA VAL A 48 1.06 21.44 4.19
C VAL A 48 1.33 22.33 5.40
N LEU A 49 2.58 22.44 5.84
CA LEU A 49 2.92 23.27 7.00
C LEU A 49 3.06 24.74 6.64
N GLY A 50 3.62 25.04 5.46
CA GLY A 50 3.81 26.43 5.00
C GLY A 50 2.52 27.08 4.48
N LYS A 51 1.86 26.44 3.50
CA LYS A 51 0.65 27.00 2.85
C LYS A 51 -0.65 26.58 3.54
N GLY A 52 -0.63 25.58 4.42
CA GLY A 52 -1.83 25.09 5.08
C GLY A 52 -2.82 24.42 4.12
N GLU A 53 -2.29 23.77 3.07
CA GLU A 53 -3.05 23.06 2.04
C GLU A 53 -2.86 21.54 2.15
N LYS A 54 -3.81 20.77 1.60
CA LYS A 54 -3.69 19.32 1.52
C LYS A 54 -2.75 18.92 0.38
N LYS A 55 -1.94 17.89 0.58
CA LYS A 55 -1.01 17.37 -0.44
C LYS A 55 -1.06 15.85 -0.50
N THR A 56 -1.19 15.30 -1.70
CA THR A 56 -1.06 13.86 -1.93
C THR A 56 0.23 13.62 -2.71
N ALA A 57 1.08 12.74 -2.22
CA ALA A 57 2.37 12.41 -2.81
C ALA A 57 2.81 10.98 -2.48
N LEU A 58 3.74 10.46 -3.28
CA LEU A 58 4.52 9.29 -2.90
C LEU A 58 5.63 9.75 -1.94
N VAL A 59 5.61 9.23 -0.72
CA VAL A 59 6.55 9.63 0.34
C VAL A 59 7.27 8.42 0.88
N SER A 60 8.53 8.62 1.28
CA SER A 60 9.27 7.63 2.04
C SER A 60 9.12 7.98 3.51
N LEU A 61 8.37 7.16 4.23
CA LEU A 61 8.19 7.30 5.67
C LEU A 61 8.61 5.99 6.31
N LEU A 62 9.44 6.08 7.36
CA LEU A 62 10.12 4.90 7.92
C LEU A 62 10.95 4.20 6.82
N ASN A 63 10.85 2.88 6.74
CA ASN A 63 11.61 2.04 5.83
C ASN A 63 10.79 1.61 4.60
N GLY A 64 9.75 2.37 4.26
CA GLY A 64 8.85 2.04 3.17
C GLY A 64 8.36 3.26 2.42
N GLN A 65 7.95 3.03 1.16
CA GLN A 65 7.24 4.02 0.37
C GLN A 65 5.74 3.90 0.58
N TYR A 66 5.07 5.04 0.68
CA TYR A 66 3.63 5.14 0.90
C TYR A 66 3.02 6.11 -0.10
N PHE A 67 1.87 5.73 -0.65
CA PHE A 67 0.96 6.70 -1.28
C PHE A 67 0.19 7.37 -0.16
N ALA A 68 0.50 8.64 0.08
CA ALA A 68 0.05 9.36 1.26
C ALA A 68 -0.65 10.66 0.91
N SER A 69 -1.70 10.96 1.67
CA SER A 69 -2.36 12.26 1.68
C SER A 69 -2.15 12.91 3.03
N TYR A 70 -1.57 14.11 2.99
CA TYR A 70 -1.31 14.95 4.14
C TYR A 70 -2.37 16.05 4.24
N HIS A 71 -2.90 16.21 5.45
CA HIS A 71 -3.83 17.28 5.79
C HIS A 71 -3.26 18.14 6.91
N PRO A 72 -3.30 19.47 6.79
CA PRO A 72 -2.80 20.38 7.82
C PRO A 72 -3.70 20.33 9.06
N LEU A 73 -3.08 20.30 10.23
CA LEU A 73 -3.75 20.52 11.50
C LEU A 73 -3.66 21.99 11.85
N LYS A 74 -4.81 22.66 11.91
CA LYS A 74 -4.91 24.08 12.26
C LYS A 74 -5.42 24.20 13.69
N ASP A 75 -4.83 25.10 14.46
CA ASP A 75 -5.31 25.47 15.79
C ASP A 75 -6.55 26.38 15.68
N VAL A 76 -7.16 26.70 16.82
CA VAL A 76 -8.31 27.62 16.91
C VAL A 76 -8.02 28.99 16.30
N ASP A 77 -6.76 29.42 16.33
CA ASP A 77 -6.28 30.68 15.75
C ASP A 77 -5.97 30.58 14.24
N GLY A 78 -6.21 29.42 13.62
CA GLY A 78 -5.96 29.18 12.19
C GLY A 78 -4.50 28.85 11.84
N SER A 79 -3.58 28.91 12.80
CA SER A 79 -2.16 28.56 12.63
C SER A 79 -1.97 27.05 12.44
N VAL A 80 -1.10 26.65 11.50
CA VAL A 80 -0.80 25.23 11.27
C VAL A 80 0.13 24.71 12.36
N VAL A 81 -0.38 23.84 13.23
CA VAL A 81 0.35 23.23 14.36
C VAL A 81 0.97 21.88 14.02
N GLY A 82 0.58 21.28 12.89
CA GLY A 82 1.10 20.00 12.43
C GLY A 82 0.40 19.48 11.20
N MET A 83 0.48 18.17 10.99
CA MET A 83 -0.13 17.50 9.84
C MET A 83 -0.55 16.07 10.16
N ILE A 84 -1.66 15.63 9.59
CA ILE A 84 -2.13 14.25 9.59
C ILE A 84 -1.72 13.61 8.27
N PHE A 85 -1.07 12.46 8.37
CA PHE A 85 -0.79 11.55 7.29
C PHE A 85 -1.86 10.46 7.25
N THR A 86 -2.34 10.14 6.06
CA THR A 86 -3.11 8.93 5.78
C THR A 86 -2.60 8.29 4.49
N GLY A 87 -2.33 6.99 4.48
CA GLY A 87 -1.75 6.36 3.30
C GLY A 87 -1.73 4.85 3.30
N LYS A 88 -1.36 4.28 2.15
CA LYS A 88 -1.12 2.83 1.99
C LYS A 88 0.32 2.57 1.53
N PRO A 89 0.95 1.47 1.98
CA PRO A 89 2.28 1.11 1.49
C PRO A 89 2.25 0.84 -0.01
N ALA A 90 3.18 1.45 -0.77
CA ALA A 90 3.27 1.28 -2.21
C ALA A 90 3.56 -0.18 -2.60
N TYR A 91 4.36 -0.89 -1.80
CA TYR A 91 4.62 -2.32 -2.01
C TYR A 91 3.37 -3.19 -1.79
N SER A 92 2.45 -2.80 -0.90
CA SER A 92 1.23 -3.57 -0.66
C SER A 92 0.28 -3.55 -1.85
N VAL A 93 0.29 -2.43 -2.61
CA VAL A 93 -0.41 -2.31 -3.89
C VAL A 93 0.21 -3.27 -4.90
N LEU A 94 1.55 -3.33 -4.96
CA LEU A 94 2.27 -4.17 -5.92
C LEU A 94 2.22 -5.67 -5.57
N ALA A 95 2.27 -6.03 -4.30
CA ALA A 95 2.18 -7.42 -3.83
C ALA A 95 0.76 -7.98 -4.00
N THR A 96 -0.28 -7.15 -3.84
CA THR A 96 -1.66 -7.53 -4.18
C THR A 96 -1.80 -7.79 -5.69
N ALA A 97 -1.12 -7.00 -6.53
CA ALA A 97 -1.04 -7.26 -7.97
C ALA A 97 -0.29 -8.57 -8.27
N GLY A 98 0.86 -8.81 -7.63
CA GLY A 98 1.64 -10.03 -7.80
C GLY A 98 0.88 -11.31 -7.47
N ARG A 99 0.15 -11.33 -6.35
CA ARG A 99 -0.70 -12.49 -5.96
C ARG A 99 -1.84 -12.73 -6.95
N SER A 100 -2.41 -11.66 -7.51
CA SER A 100 -3.45 -11.78 -8.53
C SER A 100 -2.89 -12.35 -9.84
N ILE A 101 -1.67 -11.96 -10.21
CA ILE A 101 -0.94 -12.51 -11.36
C ILE A 101 -0.62 -13.99 -11.14
N GLU A 102 -0.16 -14.38 -9.96
CA GLU A 102 0.17 -15.77 -9.62
C GLU A 102 -1.04 -16.70 -9.69
N ILE A 103 -2.18 -16.28 -9.14
CA ILE A 103 -3.44 -17.06 -9.20
C ILE A 103 -3.92 -17.18 -10.65
N THR A 104 -3.87 -16.08 -11.42
CA THR A 104 -4.28 -16.09 -12.84
C THR A 104 -3.38 -17.02 -13.66
N PHE A 105 -2.06 -17.00 -13.39
CA PHE A 105 -1.10 -17.88 -14.04
C PHE A 105 -1.37 -19.36 -13.73
N LEU A 106 -1.61 -19.70 -12.46
CA LEU A 106 -1.97 -21.06 -12.05
C LEU A 106 -3.26 -21.56 -12.71
N VAL A 107 -4.32 -20.73 -12.73
CA VAL A 107 -5.58 -21.08 -13.39
C VAL A 107 -5.39 -21.29 -14.90
N SER A 108 -4.61 -20.42 -15.54
CA SER A 108 -4.29 -20.52 -16.96
C SER A 108 -3.51 -21.80 -17.28
N ALA A 109 -2.52 -22.14 -16.45
CA ALA A 109 -1.73 -23.36 -16.61
C ALA A 109 -2.59 -24.63 -16.46
N VAL A 110 -3.51 -24.65 -15.50
CA VAL A 110 -4.45 -25.77 -15.30
C VAL A 110 -5.39 -25.92 -16.52
N LEU A 111 -5.92 -24.82 -17.05
CA LEU A 111 -6.76 -24.85 -18.26
C LEU A 111 -6.02 -25.39 -19.48
N ILE A 112 -4.75 -25.02 -19.66
CA ILE A 112 -3.92 -25.52 -20.76
C ILE A 112 -3.71 -27.04 -20.63
N ILE A 113 -3.40 -27.52 -19.43
CA ILE A 113 -3.25 -28.96 -19.17
C ILE A 113 -4.57 -29.70 -19.45
N PHE A 114 -5.70 -29.15 -18.99
CA PHE A 114 -7.03 -29.70 -19.26
C PHE A 114 -7.43 -29.68 -20.74
N SER A 115 -6.85 -28.80 -21.56
CA SER A 115 -7.11 -28.76 -23.00
C SER A 115 -6.23 -29.76 -23.78
N ILE A 116 -4.95 -29.88 -23.40
CA ILE A 116 -3.99 -30.73 -24.11
C ILE A 116 -4.21 -32.22 -23.84
N VAL A 117 -4.45 -32.60 -22.58
CA VAL A 117 -4.58 -34.01 -22.16
C VAL A 117 -5.70 -34.76 -22.90
N PRO A 118 -6.96 -34.28 -22.93
CA PRO A 118 -8.03 -34.97 -23.65
C PRO A 118 -7.80 -34.98 -25.17
N THR A 119 -7.27 -33.89 -25.74
CA THR A 119 -6.92 -33.81 -27.17
C THR A 119 -5.91 -34.89 -27.56
N TYR A 120 -4.89 -35.12 -26.72
CA TYR A 120 -3.88 -36.14 -26.94
C TYR A 120 -4.45 -37.56 -26.79
N LEU A 121 -5.29 -37.80 -25.77
CA LEU A 121 -5.93 -39.09 -25.53
C LEU A 121 -6.87 -39.49 -26.67
N ILE A 122 -7.70 -38.56 -27.16
CA ILE A 122 -8.61 -38.79 -28.29
C ILE A 122 -7.83 -39.06 -29.57
N SER A 123 -6.79 -38.26 -29.84
CA SER A 123 -5.94 -38.46 -31.02
C SER A 123 -5.26 -39.84 -31.01
N LYS A 124 -4.77 -40.28 -29.85
CA LYS A 124 -4.17 -41.61 -29.68
C LYS A 124 -5.20 -42.73 -29.84
N TYR A 125 -6.40 -42.57 -29.28
CA TYR A 125 -7.48 -43.54 -29.39
C TYR A 125 -7.92 -43.75 -30.86
N ILE A 126 -8.08 -42.66 -31.61
CA ILE A 126 -8.44 -42.72 -33.04
C ILE A 126 -7.30 -43.37 -33.85
N ALA A 127 -6.04 -42.98 -33.60
CA ALA A 127 -4.90 -43.57 -34.30
C ALA A 127 -4.72 -45.07 -34.03
N GLN A 128 -5.11 -45.56 -32.85
CA GLN A 128 -5.09 -46.99 -32.52
C GLN A 128 -6.23 -47.79 -33.17
N GLN A 129 -7.38 -47.17 -33.44
CA GLN A 129 -8.53 -47.81 -34.11
C GLN A 129 -8.36 -47.91 -35.63
N LEU A 130 -7.49 -47.08 -36.22
CA LEU A 130 -7.21 -47.05 -37.66
C LEU A 130 -6.12 -48.04 -38.10
N LYS A 131 -5.53 -48.80 -37.17
CA LYS A 131 -4.46 -49.77 -37.41
C LYS A 131 -4.96 -51.18 -37.19
#